data_AF-A0A2D5T4J1-F1
#
_entry.id   AF-A0A2D5T4J1-F1
#
_cell.length_a   1.000
_cell.length_b   1.000
_cell.length_c   1.000
_cell.angle_alpha   90.00
_cell.angle_beta   90.00
_cell.angle_gamma   90.00
#
_symmetry.space_group_name_H-M   'P 1'
#
loop_
_entity.id
_entity.type
_entity.pdbx_description
1 polymer ?
#
loop_
_entity_poly.entity_id
_entity_poly.type
_entity_poly.pdbx_seq_one_letter_code
_entity_poly.pdbx_strand_id
1 'polypeptide(L)'
;MKATERKRKTFSFKVEAQRFIRQIRQELGLSQAELAKRMISECDQSTISNWESGKNEIPLSKFIDILLISGRDPASYFDIFGKKSDKENKNNKDVGEVKE
;
A
#
# COMPACT_ATOMS: atom_id res chain seq x y z
N MET A 1 -13.11 3.46 23.12
CA MET A 1 -13.66 2.26 22.43
C MET A 1 -13.61 1.07 23.38
N LYS A 2 -14.71 0.31 23.54
CA LYS A 2 -14.72 -0.89 24.42
C LYS A 2 -13.88 -2.02 23.80
N ALA A 3 -13.24 -2.86 24.62
CA ALA A 3 -12.30 -3.89 24.14
C ALA A 3 -12.92 -4.88 23.13
N THR A 4 -14.17 -5.28 23.32
CA THR A 4 -14.92 -6.15 22.41
C THR A 4 -15.18 -5.49 21.05
N GLU A 5 -15.49 -4.19 21.07
CA GLU A 5 -15.73 -3.41 19.86
C GLU A 5 -14.44 -3.25 19.03
N ARG A 6 -13.30 -2.98 19.69
CA ARG A 6 -11.98 -2.94 19.05
C ARG A 6 -11.68 -4.24 18.33
N LYS A 7 -11.79 -5.37 19.03
CA LYS A 7 -11.50 -6.70 18.47
C LYS A 7 -12.37 -6.99 17.25
N ARG A 8 -13.67 -6.69 17.32
CA ARG A 8 -14.59 -6.83 16.20
C ARG A 8 -14.18 -5.97 15.00
N LYS A 9 -13.84 -4.70 15.23
CA LYS A 9 -13.38 -3.80 14.16
C LYS A 9 -12.09 -4.32 13.52
N THR A 10 -11.10 -4.72 14.32
CA THR A 10 -9.85 -5.31 13.82
C THR A 10 -10.12 -6.54 12.96
N PHE A 11 -11.05 -7.41 13.37
CA PHE A 11 -11.43 -8.58 12.59
C PHE A 11 -12.11 -8.19 11.26
N SER A 12 -13.00 -7.19 11.25
CA SER A 12 -13.62 -6.67 10.01
C SER A 12 -12.55 -6.17 9.04
N PHE A 13 -11.64 -5.32 9.50
CA PHE A 13 -10.55 -4.79 8.68
C PHE A 13 -9.64 -5.88 8.13
N LYS A 14 -9.38 -6.94 8.91
CA LYS A 14 -8.62 -8.10 8.42
C LYS A 14 -9.31 -8.75 7.22
N VAL A 15 -10.63 -8.95 7.28
CA VAL A 15 -11.40 -9.54 6.17
C VAL A 15 -11.45 -8.60 4.96
N GLU A 16 -11.59 -7.30 5.19
CA GLU A 16 -11.59 -6.29 4.13
C GLU A 16 -10.24 -6.26 3.40
N ALA A 17 -9.12 -6.29 4.12
CA ALA A 17 -7.78 -6.33 3.53
C ALA A 17 -7.59 -7.55 2.61
N GLN A 18 -8.07 -8.74 3.01
CA GLN A 18 -8.00 -9.96 2.21
C GLN A 18 -8.73 -9.80 0.86
N ARG A 19 -9.96 -9.28 0.91
CA ARG A 19 -10.78 -9.02 -0.28
C ARG A 19 -10.12 -7.98 -1.19
N PHE A 20 -9.55 -6.95 -0.58
CA PHE A 20 -8.93 -5.86 -1.29
C PHE A 20 -7.65 -6.27 -2.05
N ILE A 21 -6.82 -7.14 -1.47
CA ILE A 21 -5.66 -7.74 -2.17
C ILE A 21 -6.14 -8.47 -3.43
N ARG A 22 -7.14 -9.34 -3.29
CA ARG A 22 -7.70 -10.10 -4.41
C ARG A 22 -8.29 -9.19 -5.48
N GLN A 23 -9.00 -8.14 -5.06
CA GLN A 23 -9.59 -7.17 -5.96
C GLN A 23 -8.51 -6.44 -6.79
N ILE A 24 -7.49 -5.88 -6.14
CA ILE A 24 -6.38 -5.19 -6.84
C ILE A 24 -5.72 -6.14 -7.85
N ARG A 25 -5.44 -7.38 -7.44
CA ARG A 25 -4.82 -8.36 -8.34
C ARG A 25 -5.68 -8.60 -9.58
N GLN A 26 -6.99 -8.74 -9.39
CA GLN A 26 -7.94 -8.96 -10.49
C GLN A 26 -8.09 -7.73 -11.39
N GLU A 27 -8.10 -6.52 -10.83
CA GLU A 27 -8.11 -5.25 -11.58
C GLU A 27 -6.87 -5.13 -12.48
N LEU A 28 -5.71 -5.60 -12.01
CA LEU A 28 -4.47 -5.64 -12.78
C LEU A 28 -4.40 -6.79 -13.80
N GLY A 29 -5.40 -7.67 -13.84
CA GLY A 29 -5.42 -8.84 -14.73
C GLY A 29 -4.37 -9.90 -14.40
N LEU A 30 -3.87 -9.94 -13.16
CA LEU A 30 -2.77 -10.83 -12.77
C LEU A 30 -3.28 -12.13 -12.15
N SER A 31 -2.61 -13.23 -12.46
CA SER A 31 -2.64 -14.44 -11.64
C SER A 31 -1.92 -14.21 -10.30
N GLN A 32 -2.17 -15.08 -9.32
CA GLN A 32 -1.48 -15.02 -8.03
C GLN A 32 0.04 -15.20 -8.20
N ALA A 33 0.50 -16.00 -9.16
CA ALA A 33 1.92 -16.19 -9.47
C ALA A 33 2.55 -14.94 -10.08
N GLU A 34 1.83 -14.25 -10.97
CA GLU A 34 2.33 -13.01 -11.59
C GLU A 34 2.40 -11.86 -10.59
N LEU A 35 1.44 -11.74 -9.67
CA LEU A 35 1.54 -10.77 -8.58
C LEU A 35 2.76 -11.07 -7.70
N ALA A 36 2.98 -12.34 -7.35
CA ALA A 36 4.08 -12.74 -6.49
C ALA A 36 5.47 -12.38 -7.07
N LYS A 37 5.61 -12.53 -8.41
CA LYS A 37 6.83 -12.13 -9.17
C LYS A 37 7.03 -10.62 -9.27
N ARG A 38 5.97 -9.82 -9.14
CA ARG A 38 6.05 -8.34 -9.20
C ARG A 38 6.40 -7.70 -7.86
N MET A 39 6.38 -8.46 -6.77
CA MET A 39 6.68 -7.94 -5.44
C MET A 39 8.16 -7.57 -5.30
N ILE A 40 8.45 -6.54 -4.50
CA ILE A 40 9.82 -6.05 -4.22
C ILE A 40 10.73 -7.14 -3.64
N SER A 41 10.16 -8.04 -2.85
CA SER A 41 10.80 -9.30 -2.50
C SER A 41 9.86 -10.39 -2.98
N GLU A 42 10.38 -11.22 -3.88
CA GLU A 42 9.63 -12.31 -4.46
C GLU A 42 9.09 -13.23 -3.35
N CYS A 43 7.91 -13.75 -3.60
CA CYS A 43 7.30 -14.80 -2.79
C CYS A 43 6.63 -15.81 -3.72
N ASP A 44 6.19 -16.93 -3.16
CA ASP A 44 5.50 -17.93 -3.95
C ASP A 44 4.03 -17.58 -4.17
N GLN A 45 3.45 -18.09 -5.26
CA GLN A 45 2.02 -18.00 -5.53
C GLN A 45 1.15 -18.45 -4.33
N SER A 46 1.60 -19.48 -3.61
CA SER A 46 0.92 -20.00 -2.42
C SER A 46 0.84 -18.97 -1.28
N THR A 47 1.81 -18.06 -1.20
CA THR A 47 1.85 -16.98 -0.20
C THR A 47 0.76 -15.95 -0.51
N ILE A 48 0.61 -15.55 -1.78
CA ILE A 48 -0.50 -14.69 -2.22
C ILE A 48 -1.85 -15.36 -1.93
N SER A 49 -1.98 -16.65 -2.24
CA SER A 49 -3.20 -17.42 -1.97
C SER A 49 -3.55 -17.44 -0.47
N ASN A 50 -2.56 -17.62 0.40
CA ASN A 50 -2.75 -17.60 1.85
C ASN A 50 -3.23 -16.23 2.35
N TRP A 51 -2.76 -15.12 1.75
CA TRP A 51 -3.22 -13.77 2.07
C TRP A 51 -4.64 -13.52 1.59
N GLU A 52 -4.98 -13.89 0.35
CA GLU A 52 -6.31 -13.68 -0.24
C GLU A 52 -7.40 -14.53 0.41
N SER A 53 -7.04 -15.73 0.90
CA SER A 53 -7.94 -16.62 1.64
C SER A 53 -8.04 -16.28 3.12
N GLY A 54 -7.14 -15.42 3.64
CA GLY A 54 -7.09 -15.08 5.05
C GLY A 54 -6.45 -16.13 5.96
N LYS A 55 -5.88 -17.20 5.39
CA LYS A 55 -5.13 -18.22 6.14
C LYS A 55 -3.94 -17.60 6.87
N ASN A 56 -3.27 -16.63 6.24
CA ASN A 56 -2.19 -15.86 6.82
C ASN A 56 -2.47 -14.36 6.67
N GLU A 57 -2.07 -13.59 7.68
CA GLU A 57 -2.09 -12.13 7.58
C GLU A 57 -0.94 -11.65 6.68
N ILE A 58 -1.24 -10.67 5.84
CA ILE A 58 -0.22 -10.01 5.01
C ILE A 58 0.62 -9.06 5.89
N PRO A 59 1.95 -9.06 5.76
CA PRO A 59 2.78 -8.01 6.36
C PRO A 59 2.46 -6.63 5.77
N LEU A 60 2.48 -5.57 6.59
CA LEU A 60 2.19 -4.20 6.13
C LEU A 60 3.05 -3.77 4.93
N SER A 61 4.35 -4.11 4.94
CA SER A 61 5.26 -3.80 3.83
C SER A 61 4.83 -4.42 2.50
N LYS A 62 4.33 -5.66 2.53
CA LYS A 62 3.82 -6.36 1.33
C LYS A 62 2.49 -5.77 0.86
N PHE A 63 1.65 -5.32 1.78
CA PHE A 63 0.42 -4.61 1.42
C PHE A 63 0.71 -3.26 0.76
N ILE A 64 1.67 -2.50 1.30
CA ILE A 64 2.14 -1.24 0.70
C ILE A 64 2.70 -1.48 -0.71
N ASP A 65 3.48 -2.55 -0.90
CA ASP A 65 4.02 -2.94 -2.20
C ASP A 65 2.91 -3.21 -3.23
N ILE A 66 1.84 -3.92 -2.84
CA ILE A 66 0.67 -4.16 -3.70
C ILE A 66 -0.02 -2.84 -4.10
N LEU A 67 -0.15 -1.89 -3.17
CA LEU A 67 -0.69 -0.56 -3.49
C LEU A 67 0.17 0.13 -4.56
N LEU A 68 1.48 0.15 -4.38
CA LEU A 68 2.41 0.77 -5.31
C LEU A 68 2.42 0.09 -6.69
N ILE A 69 2.37 -1.25 -6.74
CA ILE A 69 2.21 -2.03 -7.99
C ILE A 69 0.93 -1.62 -8.73
N SER A 70 -0.13 -1.32 -7.99
CA SER A 70 -1.41 -0.86 -8.55
C SER A 70 -1.47 0.63 -8.89
N GLY A 71 -0.38 1.37 -8.69
CA GLY A 71 -0.32 2.83 -8.91
C GLY A 71 -1.09 3.64 -7.86
N ARG A 72 -1.42 3.05 -6.71
CA ARG A 72 -2.11 3.71 -5.59
C ARG A 72 -1.09 4.26 -4.61
N ASP A 73 -1.31 5.48 -4.13
CA ASP A 73 -0.46 6.11 -3.12
C ASP A 73 -0.80 5.61 -1.70
N PRO A 74 0.11 4.92 -0.99
CA PRO A 74 -0.12 4.47 0.39
C PRO A 74 -0.39 5.62 1.36
N ALA A 75 0.14 6.83 1.12
CA ALA A 75 -0.08 7.96 2.01
C ALA A 75 -1.57 8.38 2.06
N SER A 76 -2.33 8.12 0.99
CA SER A 76 -3.79 8.36 0.97
C SER A 76 -4.57 7.48 1.95
N TYR A 77 -4.00 6.34 2.37
CA TYR A 77 -4.61 5.40 3.33
C TYR A 77 -4.14 5.64 4.77
N PHE A 78 -2.96 6.22 4.92
CA PHE A 78 -2.29 6.41 6.20
C PHE A 78 -1.95 7.89 6.35
N ASP A 79 -2.87 8.65 6.92
CA ASP A 79 -2.70 10.07 7.28
C ASP A 79 -1.48 10.31 8.22
N ILE A 80 -0.92 9.23 8.77
CA ILE A 80 0.29 9.21 9.59
C ILE A 80 1.55 9.55 8.77
N PHE A 81 1.62 9.18 7.49
CA PHE A 81 2.76 9.50 6.63
C PHE A 81 2.63 10.86 5.91
N GLY A 82 1.43 11.46 5.96
CA GLY A 82 1.03 12.64 5.18
C GLY A 82 1.38 13.99 5.78
N LYS A 83 1.80 14.07 7.05
CA LYS A 83 2.35 15.32 7.61
C LYS A 83 3.86 15.40 7.44
N LYS A 84 4.33 15.43 6.18
CA LYS A 84 5.58 16.14 5.92
C LYS A 84 5.26 17.62 6.11
N SER A 85 5.87 18.25 7.11
CA SER A 85 5.80 19.68 7.29
C SER A 85 6.21 20.36 5.98
N ASP A 86 5.32 21.16 5.40
CA ASP A 86 5.65 22.11 4.34
C ASP A 86 6.64 23.15 4.89
N LYS A 87 7.92 22.80 4.99
CA LYS A 87 9.03 23.74 5.14
C LYS A 87 10.22 23.23 4.35
N GLU A 88 10.74 24.15 3.54
CA GLU A 88 12.00 24.09 2.78
C GLU A 88 11.92 23.52 1.34
N ASN A 89 11.32 24.34 0.46
CA ASN A 89 12.04 24.79 -0.73
C ASN A 89 11.46 26.12 -1.26
N LYS A 90 11.71 27.20 -0.52
CA LYS A 90 11.80 28.55 -1.08
C LYS A 90 13.27 28.94 -0.96
N ASN A 91 14.03 28.79 -2.05
CA ASN A 91 15.18 29.61 -2.45
C ASN A 91 15.96 28.90 -3.55
N ASN A 92 15.64 29.22 -4.81
CA ASN A 92 16.60 29.55 -5.86
C ASN A 92 15.83 29.85 -7.16
N LYS A 93 15.18 31.02 -7.17
CA LYS A 93 15.03 31.83 -8.39
C LYS A 93 15.75 33.11 -8.07
N ASP A 94 16.99 33.24 -8.57
CA ASP A 94 17.67 34.51 -8.88
C ASP A 94 19.11 34.20 -9.30
N VAL A 95 19.29 33.66 -10.51
CA VAL A 95 20.44 34.00 -11.36
C VAL A 95 19.99 33.78 -12.81
N GLY A 96 19.74 34.86 -13.54
CA GLY A 96 19.44 34.75 -14.97
C GLY A 96 18.78 35.97 -15.62
N GLU A 97 19.23 37.19 -15.35
CA GLU A 97 19.06 38.28 -16.31
C GLU A 97 20.13 39.36 -16.11
N VAL A 98 21.22 39.28 -16.87
CA VAL A 98 22.01 40.44 -17.26
C VAL A 98 21.91 40.48 -18.77
N LYS A 99 21.17 41.47 -19.27
CA LYS A 99 21.08 41.83 -20.69
C LYS A 99 21.95 43.08 -20.91
N GLU A 100 22.76 42.99 -21.97
CA GLU A 100 23.50 44.02 -22.73
C GLU A 100 24.20 45.17 -21.98
#